data_AF-A0A5C6ZDE8-F1
#
_entry.id   AF-A0A5C6ZDE8-F1
#
_cell.length_a   1.000
_cell.length_b   1.000
_cell.length_c   1.000
_cell.angle_alpha   90.00
_cell.angle_beta   90.00
_cell.angle_gamma   90.00
#
_symmetry.space_group_name_H-M   'P 1'
#
loop_
_entity.id
_entity.type
_entity.pdbx_description
1 polymer ?
#
loop_
_entity_poly.entity_id
_entity_poly.type
_entity_poly.pdbx_seq_one_letter_code
_entity_poly.pdbx_strand_id
1 'polypeptide(L)'
;MRWTLKPKPKPETIASLQETLQVDATVAILLAQRGIETYEAAKKFFRPSLKDLHDPFLMKDMDRAVERIEKALFNNENIMVYGDYDVDGTTSVALMSSYLKTKSNQIATYIPDRYGEGYGVSYQGIDFAHDNGFSLIIALDCGIKAIDKVNYAAEKGIDFIICDHHRPGAELPKAVAVLDPKRDDCEYPFKELCGCGVGFKLIQALASKDGKTVEDLTEYLDLVATAIGADIVPIVDENRALAYFGLQVINAQPRPGIKAIIEETKKKELTITDVVFIVAPRINAAGRMKHGNYAVTLLTETDEKQAKIYASEINEFNLDRREADRRITEEALVQIIENKEQDRLTSVVYHESWHKGVIGIVASRLTETYYRPTLVFTKSGDKLAASARSVSGFDVYNALEACSVHIEQFGGHKYAAGLTLKQENYEAFKQAFEDEVTKTIDRNLLIPEIKVDFQMKLKDITPKFHRILKQFAPFGPSNMTPIFMSEDLKDSGYGKCVGEDDKHLRLTATQGREKIVCIGFNLGDKCDLITDKKPFNAVYSIDENHWQGNVSLQLKLRDIR
;
A
#
# COMPACT_ATOMS: atom_id res chain seq x y z
N MET A 1 -22.84 3.17 9.26
CA MET A 1 -21.84 4.04 8.61
C MET A 1 -22.56 5.25 8.00
N ARG A 2 -21.86 6.36 7.76
CA ARG A 2 -22.41 7.50 7.01
C ARG A 2 -22.22 7.26 5.52
N TRP A 3 -23.26 7.45 4.71
CA TRP A 3 -23.17 7.34 3.25
C TRP A 3 -23.16 8.73 2.63
N THR A 4 -22.12 9.03 1.86
CA THR A 4 -21.93 10.35 1.25
C THR A 4 -21.82 10.18 -0.26
N LEU A 5 -22.80 10.70 -1.03
CA LEU A 5 -22.70 10.71 -2.49
C LEU A 5 -21.63 11.73 -2.92
N LYS A 6 -20.78 11.33 -3.86
CA LYS A 6 -19.86 12.26 -4.51
C LYS A 6 -20.63 13.30 -5.31
N PRO A 7 -20.13 14.55 -5.40
CA PRO A 7 -20.69 15.55 -6.28
C PRO A 7 -20.76 15.06 -7.73
N LYS A 8 -21.84 15.41 -8.43
CA LYS A 8 -21.96 15.10 -9.86
C LYS A 8 -20.99 15.98 -10.65
N PRO A 9 -20.24 15.42 -11.62
CA PRO A 9 -19.46 16.21 -12.56
C PRO A 9 -20.34 17.15 -13.40
N LYS A 10 -19.69 18.12 -14.07
CA LYS A 10 -20.36 19.08 -14.95
C LYS A 10 -21.16 18.35 -16.05
N PRO A 11 -22.43 18.71 -16.29
CA PRO A 11 -23.25 18.08 -17.33
C PRO A 11 -22.62 18.12 -18.72
N GLU A 12 -21.91 19.20 -19.05
CA GLU A 12 -21.25 19.38 -20.35
C GLU A 12 -20.12 18.37 -20.55
N THR A 13 -19.31 18.12 -19.51
CA THR A 13 -18.24 17.10 -19.53
C THR A 13 -18.83 15.70 -19.71
N ILE A 14 -19.93 15.40 -19.01
CA ILE A 14 -20.60 14.09 -19.12
C ILE A 14 -21.11 13.89 -20.55
N ALA A 15 -21.84 14.87 -21.10
CA ALA A 15 -22.40 14.79 -22.45
C ALA A 15 -21.30 14.62 -23.52
N SER A 16 -20.22 15.40 -23.42
CA SER A 16 -19.07 15.30 -24.35
C SER A 16 -18.41 13.92 -24.32
N LEU A 17 -18.18 13.35 -23.12
CA LEU A 17 -17.61 12.02 -22.98
C LEU A 17 -18.55 10.92 -23.51
N GLN A 18 -19.87 11.03 -23.26
CA GLN A 18 -20.84 10.08 -23.80
C GLN A 18 -20.83 10.07 -25.33
N GLU A 19 -20.84 11.26 -25.95
CA GLU A 19 -20.83 11.40 -27.41
C GLU A 19 -19.52 10.87 -28.01
N THR A 20 -18.38 11.27 -27.45
CA THR A 20 -17.07 10.94 -28.04
C THR A 20 -16.66 9.49 -27.80
N LEU A 21 -17.04 8.90 -26.66
CA LEU A 21 -16.69 7.52 -26.31
C LEU A 21 -17.81 6.50 -26.60
N GLN A 22 -19.01 6.96 -26.92
CA GLN A 22 -20.19 6.10 -27.15
C GLN A 22 -20.50 5.20 -25.95
N VAL A 23 -20.43 5.78 -24.74
CA VAL A 23 -20.64 5.09 -23.46
C VAL A 23 -21.86 5.64 -22.72
N ASP A 24 -22.39 4.83 -21.79
CA ASP A 24 -23.50 5.24 -20.92
C ASP A 24 -23.06 6.35 -19.95
N ALA A 25 -24.02 7.16 -19.49
CA ALA A 25 -23.77 8.29 -18.58
C ALA A 25 -23.00 7.88 -17.32
N THR A 26 -23.26 6.68 -16.78
CA THR A 26 -22.54 6.15 -15.62
C THR A 26 -21.03 6.05 -15.87
N VAL A 27 -20.61 5.58 -17.04
CA VAL A 27 -19.18 5.47 -17.39
C VAL A 27 -18.56 6.87 -17.52
N ALA A 28 -19.24 7.79 -18.19
CA ALA A 28 -18.79 9.17 -18.34
C ALA A 28 -18.65 9.87 -16.98
N ILE A 29 -19.59 9.67 -16.05
CA ILE A 29 -19.52 10.18 -14.68
C ILE A 29 -18.30 9.62 -13.95
N LEU A 30 -18.07 8.29 -14.03
CA LEU A 30 -16.94 7.65 -13.36
C LEU A 30 -15.59 8.13 -13.90
N LEU A 31 -15.48 8.43 -15.20
CA LEU A 31 -14.29 9.03 -15.81
C LEU A 31 -14.08 10.47 -15.33
N ALA A 32 -15.12 11.30 -15.40
CA ALA A 32 -15.02 12.70 -14.98
C ALA A 32 -14.71 12.85 -13.48
N GLN A 33 -15.24 11.95 -12.63
CA GLN A 33 -14.87 11.88 -11.19
C GLN A 33 -13.39 11.54 -10.94
N ARG A 34 -12.68 11.02 -11.94
CA ARG A 34 -11.23 10.76 -11.94
C ARG A 34 -10.42 11.85 -12.63
N GLY A 35 -11.04 12.98 -12.98
CA GLY A 35 -10.40 14.06 -13.74
C GLY A 35 -10.18 13.74 -15.22
N ILE A 36 -10.81 12.67 -15.74
CA ILE A 36 -10.70 12.29 -17.15
C ILE A 36 -11.84 12.96 -17.90
N GLU A 37 -11.54 14.07 -18.57
CA GLU A 37 -12.54 14.93 -19.21
C GLU A 37 -12.44 14.96 -20.75
N THR A 38 -11.42 14.32 -21.34
CA THR A 38 -11.18 14.33 -22.79
C THR A 38 -11.05 12.91 -23.37
N TYR A 39 -11.24 12.80 -24.68
CA TYR A 39 -11.05 11.54 -25.40
C TYR A 39 -9.63 10.98 -25.26
N GLU A 40 -8.60 11.82 -25.43
CA GLU A 40 -7.21 11.36 -25.32
C GLU A 40 -6.86 10.91 -23.90
N ALA A 41 -7.36 11.61 -22.87
CA ALA A 41 -7.20 11.17 -21.48
C ALA A 41 -7.90 9.82 -21.22
N ALA A 42 -9.12 9.63 -21.75
CA ALA A 42 -9.84 8.37 -21.63
C ALA A 42 -9.15 7.22 -22.38
N LYS A 43 -8.60 7.50 -23.57
CA LYS A 43 -7.83 6.54 -24.37
C LYS A 43 -6.56 6.11 -23.63
N LYS A 44 -5.78 7.06 -23.07
CA LYS A 44 -4.61 6.76 -22.22
C LYS A 44 -5.02 5.91 -21.01
N PHE A 45 -6.14 6.26 -20.36
CA PHE A 45 -6.64 5.53 -19.19
C PHE A 45 -7.05 4.08 -19.51
N PHE A 46 -7.79 3.86 -20.58
CA PHE A 46 -8.29 2.52 -20.96
C PHE A 46 -7.26 1.68 -21.72
N ARG A 47 -6.22 2.29 -22.28
CA ARG A 47 -5.17 1.61 -23.05
C ARG A 47 -3.79 2.04 -22.57
N PRO A 48 -3.38 1.64 -21.35
CA PRO A 48 -2.04 1.96 -20.85
C PRO A 48 -0.96 1.48 -21.83
N SER A 49 0.07 2.30 -22.04
CA SER A 49 1.23 1.95 -22.85
C SER A 49 2.52 2.21 -22.07
N LEU A 50 3.55 1.37 -22.25
CA LEU A 50 4.89 1.66 -21.71
C LEU A 50 5.52 2.91 -22.34
N LYS A 51 5.04 3.32 -23.53
CA LYS A 51 5.44 4.57 -24.18
C LYS A 51 4.89 5.82 -23.49
N ASP A 52 3.91 5.66 -22.59
CA ASP A 52 3.35 6.75 -21.81
C ASP A 52 4.22 7.11 -20.59
N LEU A 53 5.26 6.32 -20.30
CA LEU A 53 6.23 6.61 -19.25
C LEU A 53 7.06 7.83 -19.62
N HIS A 54 7.36 8.66 -18.63
CA HIS A 54 8.14 9.88 -18.85
C HIS A 54 9.61 9.55 -19.10
N ASP A 55 10.32 10.45 -19.76
CA ASP A 55 11.76 10.33 -19.92
C ASP A 55 12.44 10.37 -18.53
N PRO A 56 13.20 9.32 -18.13
CA PRO A 56 13.86 9.31 -16.83
C PRO A 56 14.84 10.47 -16.63
N PHE A 57 15.42 11.04 -17.69
CA PHE A 57 16.35 12.17 -17.58
C PHE A 57 15.68 13.50 -17.25
N LEU A 58 14.34 13.56 -17.22
CA LEU A 58 13.61 14.69 -16.64
C LEU A 58 13.70 14.70 -15.11
N MET A 59 14.12 13.59 -14.49
CA MET A 59 14.32 13.52 -13.05
C MET A 59 15.67 14.16 -12.71
N LYS A 60 15.63 15.12 -11.78
CA LYS A 60 16.81 15.86 -11.36
C LYS A 60 17.91 14.91 -10.85
N ASP A 61 19.15 15.18 -11.25
CA ASP A 61 20.36 14.38 -11.00
C ASP A 61 20.40 12.97 -11.63
N MET A 62 19.44 12.60 -12.49
CA MET A 62 19.46 11.29 -13.17
C MET A 62 20.73 11.09 -14.02
N ASP A 63 21.18 12.16 -14.70
CA ASP A 63 22.43 12.19 -15.46
C ASP A 63 23.66 11.90 -14.57
N ARG A 64 23.75 12.56 -13.41
CA ARG A 64 24.84 12.38 -12.43
C ARG A 64 24.83 10.98 -11.82
N ALA A 65 23.64 10.44 -11.53
CA ALA A 65 23.49 9.08 -11.03
C ALA A 65 23.99 8.05 -12.05
N VAL A 66 23.55 8.18 -13.31
CA VAL A 66 23.98 7.31 -14.42
C VAL A 66 25.50 7.38 -14.61
N GLU A 67 26.08 8.58 -14.70
CA GLU A 67 27.52 8.76 -14.89
C GLU A 67 28.33 8.10 -13.76
N ARG A 68 27.89 8.28 -12.51
CA ARG A 68 28.59 7.70 -11.35
C ARG A 68 28.53 6.17 -11.33
N ILE A 69 27.41 5.59 -11.70
CA ILE A 69 27.24 4.13 -11.80
C ILE A 69 28.05 3.57 -12.95
N GLU A 70 28.02 4.19 -14.14
CA GLU A 70 28.83 3.77 -15.28
C GLU A 70 30.33 3.83 -14.97
N LYS A 71 30.79 4.87 -14.26
CA LYS A 71 32.16 4.97 -13.76
C LYS A 71 32.50 3.83 -12.79
N ALA A 72 31.60 3.53 -11.84
CA ALA A 72 31.80 2.42 -10.91
C ALA A 72 31.96 1.08 -11.64
N LEU A 73 31.07 0.83 -12.61
CA LEU A 73 31.09 -0.39 -13.42
C LEU A 73 32.37 -0.47 -14.28
N PHE A 74 32.77 0.63 -14.92
CA PHE A 74 33.99 0.69 -15.72
C PHE A 74 35.25 0.43 -14.89
N ASN A 75 35.32 0.99 -13.69
CA ASN A 75 36.43 0.80 -12.76
C ASN A 75 36.36 -0.51 -11.97
N ASN A 76 35.31 -1.33 -12.16
CA ASN A 76 35.04 -2.53 -11.38
C ASN A 76 35.04 -2.26 -9.86
N GLU A 77 34.44 -1.14 -9.46
CA GLU A 77 34.23 -0.74 -8.07
C GLU A 77 33.18 -1.65 -7.40
N ASN A 78 33.32 -1.86 -6.09
CA ASN A 78 32.31 -2.55 -5.28
C ASN A 78 31.13 -1.60 -5.02
N ILE A 79 29.92 -2.03 -5.44
CA ILE A 79 28.67 -1.29 -5.27
C ILE A 79 27.78 -2.03 -4.28
N MET A 80 27.26 -1.29 -3.29
CA MET A 80 26.27 -1.80 -2.35
C MET A 80 24.90 -1.20 -2.66
N VAL A 81 23.94 -2.06 -2.98
CA VAL A 81 22.54 -1.70 -3.17
C VAL A 81 21.85 -1.77 -1.81
N TYR A 82 21.42 -0.62 -1.31
CA TYR A 82 20.88 -0.45 0.04
C TYR A 82 19.39 -0.12 -0.05
N GLY A 83 18.55 -0.68 0.81
CA GLY A 83 17.16 -0.24 0.90
C GLY A 83 16.50 -0.58 2.23
N ASP A 84 15.28 -0.11 2.44
CA ASP A 84 14.57 -0.36 3.69
C ASP A 84 13.98 -1.78 3.80
N TYR A 85 13.58 -2.17 5.00
CA TYR A 85 13.14 -3.53 5.33
C TYR A 85 11.69 -3.87 4.93
N ASP A 86 10.95 -2.92 4.37
CA ASP A 86 9.57 -3.16 3.95
C ASP A 86 9.49 -3.66 2.50
N VAL A 87 8.28 -3.73 1.93
CA VAL A 87 8.09 -4.32 0.60
C VAL A 87 8.66 -3.40 -0.49
N ASP A 88 8.53 -2.08 -0.36
CA ASP A 88 9.04 -1.17 -1.38
C ASP A 88 10.57 -1.16 -1.36
N GLY A 89 11.18 -1.04 -0.18
CA GLY A 89 12.64 -1.15 -0.03
C GLY A 89 13.21 -2.49 -0.51
N THR A 90 12.64 -3.62 -0.06
CA THR A 90 13.18 -4.95 -0.46
C THR A 90 12.97 -5.27 -1.94
N THR A 91 11.84 -4.85 -2.53
CA THR A 91 11.63 -5.00 -3.99
C THR A 91 12.52 -4.06 -4.79
N SER A 92 12.80 -2.86 -4.30
CA SER A 92 13.75 -1.93 -4.92
C SER A 92 15.16 -2.50 -4.96
N VAL A 93 15.64 -3.05 -3.83
CA VAL A 93 16.96 -3.68 -3.75
C VAL A 93 17.03 -4.89 -4.67
N ALA A 94 15.99 -5.73 -4.70
CA ALA A 94 15.92 -6.85 -5.62
C ALA A 94 15.98 -6.38 -7.09
N LEU A 95 15.23 -5.35 -7.46
CA LEU A 95 15.19 -4.79 -8.82
C LEU A 95 16.57 -4.28 -9.26
N MET A 96 17.16 -3.38 -8.47
CA MET A 96 18.43 -2.74 -8.80
C MET A 96 19.58 -3.75 -8.79
N SER A 97 19.65 -4.62 -7.79
CA SER A 97 20.73 -5.60 -7.70
C SER A 97 20.64 -6.66 -8.79
N SER A 98 19.45 -7.14 -9.15
CA SER A 98 19.26 -8.05 -10.28
C SER A 98 19.74 -7.42 -11.59
N TYR A 99 19.38 -6.15 -11.85
CA TYR A 99 19.81 -5.45 -13.05
C TYR A 99 21.33 -5.21 -13.08
N LEU A 100 21.93 -4.71 -12.00
CA LEU A 100 23.38 -4.43 -11.95
C LEU A 100 24.21 -5.72 -12.03
N LYS A 101 23.71 -6.84 -11.51
CA LYS A 101 24.38 -8.15 -11.62
C LYS A 101 24.48 -8.67 -13.05
N THR A 102 23.66 -8.16 -13.99
CA THR A 102 23.86 -8.47 -15.42
C THR A 102 25.06 -7.73 -16.03
N LYS A 103 25.62 -6.74 -15.31
CA LYS A 103 26.72 -5.88 -15.77
C LYS A 103 28.02 -6.10 -14.98
N SER A 104 27.95 -6.42 -13.69
CA SER A 104 29.11 -6.64 -12.83
C SER A 104 28.83 -7.68 -11.74
N ASN A 105 29.87 -8.41 -11.33
CA ASN A 105 29.81 -9.32 -10.18
C ASN A 105 30.09 -8.64 -8.84
N GLN A 106 30.49 -7.36 -8.83
CA GLN A 106 30.87 -6.59 -7.63
C GLN A 106 29.66 -5.89 -6.99
N ILE A 107 28.52 -6.58 -6.91
CA ILE A 107 27.24 -6.04 -6.43
C ILE A 107 26.80 -6.80 -5.18
N ALA A 108 26.71 -6.10 -4.06
CA ALA A 108 26.13 -6.62 -2.83
C ALA A 108 24.82 -5.91 -2.48
N THR A 109 24.02 -6.56 -1.64
CA THR A 109 22.75 -6.01 -1.13
C THR A 109 22.82 -5.80 0.37
N TYR A 110 22.21 -4.72 0.85
CA TYR A 110 22.11 -4.43 2.27
C TYR A 110 20.70 -3.97 2.62
N ILE A 111 20.15 -4.52 3.69
CA ILE A 111 18.89 -4.11 4.31
C ILE A 111 19.18 -3.91 5.80
N PRO A 112 18.85 -2.76 6.41
CA PRO A 112 19.10 -2.55 7.82
C PRO A 112 18.22 -3.45 8.69
N ASP A 113 18.74 -3.83 9.86
CA ASP A 113 17.94 -4.51 10.86
C ASP A 113 16.92 -3.55 11.49
N ARG A 114 15.63 -3.91 11.42
CA ARG A 114 14.53 -3.08 11.92
C ARG A 114 14.66 -2.72 13.41
N TYR A 115 15.29 -3.56 14.21
CA TYR A 115 15.37 -3.41 15.67
C TYR A 115 16.73 -2.87 16.12
N GLY A 116 17.82 -3.33 15.51
CA GLY A 116 19.18 -2.93 15.82
C GLY A 116 19.58 -1.60 15.21
N GLU A 117 19.12 -1.32 13.98
CA GLU A 117 19.51 -0.13 13.21
C GLU A 117 18.35 0.86 13.06
N GLY A 118 17.13 0.35 12.97
CA GLY A 118 15.94 1.16 12.73
C GLY A 118 15.70 1.39 11.24
N TYR A 119 14.93 2.43 10.94
CA TYR A 119 14.46 2.73 9.59
C TYR A 119 15.47 3.57 8.78
N GLY A 120 15.66 3.21 7.51
CA GLY A 120 16.49 3.94 6.55
C GLY A 120 18.00 3.77 6.75
N VAL A 121 18.79 4.70 6.18
CA VAL A 121 20.26 4.63 6.21
C VAL A 121 20.77 4.59 7.66
N SER A 122 21.73 3.72 7.93
CA SER A 122 22.31 3.52 9.26
C SER A 122 23.84 3.77 9.26
N TYR A 123 24.39 4.17 10.40
CA TYR A 123 25.85 4.25 10.57
C TYR A 123 26.50 2.86 10.46
N GLN A 124 25.85 1.83 11.01
CA GLN A 124 26.32 0.44 10.95
C GLN A 124 26.41 -0.08 9.50
N GLY A 125 25.45 0.27 8.65
CA GLY A 125 25.50 -0.09 7.23
C GLY A 125 26.60 0.64 6.46
N ILE A 126 26.91 1.89 6.83
CA ILE A 126 28.05 2.63 6.24
C ILE A 126 29.39 2.06 6.71
N ASP A 127 29.50 1.71 7.99
CA ASP A 127 30.69 1.05 8.53
C ASP A 127 30.91 -0.31 7.86
N PHE A 128 29.84 -1.10 7.69
CA PHE A 128 29.89 -2.34 6.92
C PHE A 128 30.36 -2.10 5.49
N ALA A 129 29.87 -1.07 4.81
CA ALA A 129 30.33 -0.73 3.46
C ALA A 129 31.83 -0.41 3.43
N HIS A 130 32.30 0.41 4.37
CA HIS A 130 33.71 0.79 4.45
C HIS A 130 34.61 -0.41 4.72
N ASP A 131 34.26 -1.23 5.71
CA ASP A 131 35.03 -2.39 6.14
C ASP A 131 35.13 -3.47 5.06
N ASN A 132 34.19 -3.49 4.11
CA ASN A 132 34.15 -4.41 2.99
C ASN A 132 34.56 -3.76 1.65
N GLY A 133 35.11 -2.54 1.68
CA GLY A 133 35.68 -1.88 0.51
C GLY A 133 34.66 -1.46 -0.55
N PHE A 134 33.41 -1.19 -0.16
CA PHE A 134 32.43 -0.56 -1.04
C PHE A 134 32.75 0.92 -1.21
N SER A 135 32.71 1.40 -2.45
CA SER A 135 33.00 2.81 -2.78
C SER A 135 31.77 3.58 -3.25
N LEU A 136 30.67 2.87 -3.52
CA LEU A 136 29.38 3.45 -3.91
C LEU A 136 28.25 2.71 -3.19
N ILE A 137 27.37 3.47 -2.55
CA ILE A 137 26.07 3.01 -2.06
C ILE A 137 24.97 3.60 -2.95
N ILE A 138 24.09 2.73 -3.45
CA ILE A 138 22.84 3.11 -4.10
C ILE A 138 21.71 2.83 -3.13
N ALA A 139 21.25 3.87 -2.42
CA ALA A 139 20.16 3.78 -1.46
C ALA A 139 18.80 3.92 -2.18
N LEU A 140 17.89 3.00 -1.92
CA LEU A 140 16.57 2.89 -2.53
C LEU A 140 15.50 2.91 -1.45
N ASP A 141 14.42 3.66 -1.69
CA ASP A 141 13.31 3.82 -0.74
C ASP A 141 13.73 4.38 0.64
N CYS A 142 14.90 5.03 0.67
CA CYS A 142 15.41 5.67 1.87
C CYS A 142 16.52 6.66 1.52
N GLY A 143 16.84 7.53 2.48
CA GLY A 143 18.02 8.38 2.43
C GLY A 143 17.74 9.86 2.21
N ILE A 144 16.55 10.29 1.78
CA ILE A 144 16.27 11.71 1.46
C ILE A 144 16.44 12.67 2.65
N LYS A 145 16.42 12.16 3.88
CA LYS A 145 16.68 12.92 5.13
C LYS A 145 17.97 12.52 5.84
N ALA A 146 18.81 11.68 5.24
CA ALA A 146 19.98 11.09 5.88
C ALA A 146 21.24 11.99 5.80
N ILE A 147 21.11 13.29 6.11
CA ILE A 147 22.17 14.30 5.94
C ILE A 147 23.46 13.88 6.66
N ASP A 148 23.39 13.63 7.98
CA ASP A 148 24.57 13.30 8.78
C ASP A 148 25.24 12.01 8.34
N LYS A 149 24.43 11.01 7.94
CA LYS A 149 24.91 9.69 7.54
C LYS A 149 25.60 9.75 6.18
N VAL A 150 25.07 10.53 5.23
CA VAL A 150 25.73 10.75 3.93
C VAL A 150 27.04 11.53 4.11
N ASN A 151 27.10 12.51 5.01
CA ASN A 151 28.35 13.19 5.34
C ASN A 151 29.38 12.22 5.94
N TYR A 152 28.95 11.35 6.88
CA TYR A 152 29.80 10.32 7.48
C TYR A 152 30.33 9.32 6.44
N ALA A 153 29.50 8.92 5.47
CA ALA A 153 29.93 8.08 4.36
C ALA A 153 30.99 8.76 3.49
N ALA A 154 30.84 10.05 3.22
CA ALA A 154 31.82 10.84 2.47
C ALA A 154 33.17 10.94 3.20
N GLU A 155 33.17 11.08 4.54
CA GLU A 155 34.39 11.03 5.35
C GLU A 155 35.12 9.68 5.24
N LYS A 156 34.38 8.60 4.95
CA LYS A 156 34.90 7.25 4.69
C LYS A 156 35.23 6.97 3.23
N GLY A 157 35.09 7.96 2.35
CA GLY A 157 35.36 7.82 0.91
C GLY A 157 34.30 7.01 0.16
N ILE A 158 33.07 6.97 0.66
CA ILE A 158 31.95 6.24 0.06
C ILE A 158 30.98 7.24 -0.56
N ASP A 159 30.78 7.12 -1.87
CA ASP A 159 29.77 7.91 -2.57
C ASP A 159 28.36 7.38 -2.34
N PHE A 160 27.38 8.28 -2.37
CA PHE A 160 25.95 7.93 -2.31
C PHE A 160 25.22 8.35 -3.57
N ILE A 161 24.34 7.48 -4.05
CA ILE A 161 23.19 7.82 -4.92
C ILE A 161 21.94 7.48 -4.13
N ILE A 162 21.03 8.44 -3.98
CA ILE A 162 19.77 8.26 -3.27
C ILE A 162 18.65 8.18 -4.30
N CYS A 163 17.81 7.15 -4.20
CA CYS A 163 16.59 6.95 -4.97
C CYS A 163 15.44 6.85 -3.97
N ASP A 164 14.70 7.93 -3.80
CA ASP A 164 13.70 8.03 -2.74
C ASP A 164 12.42 8.71 -3.27
N HIS A 165 11.34 8.58 -2.53
CA HIS A 165 10.04 9.14 -2.84
C HIS A 165 9.34 9.73 -1.60
N HIS A 166 10.00 9.70 -0.44
CA HIS A 166 9.53 10.35 0.78
C HIS A 166 9.57 11.88 0.62
N ARG A 167 8.88 12.61 1.51
CA ARG A 167 8.93 14.08 1.46
C ARG A 167 10.34 14.57 1.82
N PRO A 168 10.99 15.38 0.97
CA PRO A 168 12.28 15.97 1.30
C PRO A 168 12.25 16.85 2.55
N GLY A 169 13.41 17.00 3.19
CA GLY A 169 13.63 18.01 4.23
C GLY A 169 13.90 19.39 3.61
N ALA A 170 14.12 20.39 4.48
CA ALA A 170 14.53 21.72 4.04
C ALA A 170 15.92 21.72 3.37
N GLU A 171 16.77 20.77 3.76
CA GLU A 171 18.07 20.52 3.16
C GLU A 171 18.12 19.10 2.61
N LEU A 172 18.83 18.92 1.50
CA LEU A 172 19.08 17.62 0.89
C LEU A 172 20.45 17.08 1.30
N PRO A 173 20.62 15.74 1.43
CA PRO A 173 21.92 15.14 1.66
C PRO A 173 22.90 15.46 0.52
N LYS A 174 24.18 15.64 0.87
CA LYS A 174 25.26 15.94 -0.09
C LYS A 174 25.74 14.68 -0.84
N ALA A 175 24.80 13.93 -1.39
CA ALA A 175 25.07 12.74 -2.21
C ALA A 175 25.53 13.15 -3.62
N VAL A 176 26.12 12.20 -4.37
CA VAL A 176 26.49 12.40 -5.78
C VAL A 176 25.24 12.67 -6.63
N ALA A 177 24.13 12.01 -6.31
CA ALA A 177 22.83 12.26 -6.92
C ALA A 177 21.69 11.97 -5.92
N VAL A 178 20.62 12.75 -5.99
CA VAL A 178 19.40 12.56 -5.18
C VAL A 178 18.19 12.48 -6.10
N LEU A 179 17.83 11.28 -6.52
CA LEU A 179 16.68 11.00 -7.37
C LEU A 179 15.43 10.93 -6.51
N ASP A 180 14.68 12.02 -6.48
CA ASP A 180 13.36 12.07 -5.84
C ASP A 180 12.48 13.05 -6.63
N PRO A 181 11.34 12.59 -7.18
CA PRO A 181 10.47 13.46 -7.97
C PRO A 181 9.84 14.56 -7.11
N LYS A 182 9.72 14.41 -5.78
CA LYS A 182 9.09 15.37 -4.86
C LYS A 182 10.02 16.50 -4.41
N ARG A 183 11.27 16.53 -4.87
CA ARG A 183 12.15 17.70 -4.69
C ARG A 183 11.52 18.95 -5.31
N ASP A 184 11.65 20.07 -4.62
CA ASP A 184 11.15 21.37 -5.07
C ASP A 184 11.81 21.82 -6.40
N ASP A 185 13.05 21.40 -6.65
CA ASP A 185 13.82 21.72 -7.87
C ASP A 185 13.75 20.64 -8.97
N CYS A 186 12.89 19.62 -8.81
CA CYS A 186 12.74 18.55 -9.77
C CYS A 186 11.49 18.75 -10.64
N GLU A 187 11.68 18.88 -11.95
CA GLU A 187 10.59 19.10 -12.92
C GLU A 187 9.93 17.80 -13.41
N TYR A 188 10.35 16.64 -12.87
CA TYR A 188 9.81 15.35 -13.28
C TYR A 188 8.26 15.34 -13.19
N PRO A 189 7.53 14.97 -14.26
CA PRO A 189 6.10 15.27 -14.34
C PRO A 189 5.23 14.55 -13.31
N PHE A 190 5.65 13.36 -12.87
CA PHE A 190 4.86 12.51 -11.98
C PHE A 190 5.51 12.33 -10.61
N LYS A 191 4.83 12.81 -9.56
CA LYS A 191 5.40 12.93 -8.20
C LYS A 191 5.19 11.72 -7.30
N GLU A 192 4.37 10.75 -7.72
CA GLU A 192 3.83 9.72 -6.84
C GLU A 192 4.42 8.32 -7.11
N LEU A 193 5.59 8.24 -7.75
CA LEU A 193 6.33 6.97 -7.84
C LEU A 193 6.62 6.44 -6.42
N CYS A 194 6.60 5.11 -6.25
CA CYS A 194 7.17 4.44 -5.08
C CYS A 194 8.70 4.37 -5.21
N GLY A 195 9.43 4.03 -4.14
CA GLY A 195 10.89 3.88 -4.16
C GLY A 195 11.38 2.91 -5.25
N CYS A 196 10.68 1.78 -5.43
CA CYS A 196 10.96 0.81 -6.48
C CYS A 196 10.65 1.38 -7.88
N GLY A 197 9.66 2.25 -7.98
CA GLY A 197 9.35 3.02 -9.19
C GLY A 197 10.48 3.98 -9.58
N VAL A 198 11.06 4.69 -8.61
CA VAL A 198 12.24 5.55 -8.83
C VAL A 198 13.45 4.70 -9.23
N GLY A 199 13.67 3.57 -8.56
CA GLY A 199 14.69 2.58 -8.96
C GLY A 199 14.49 2.06 -10.38
N PHE A 200 13.24 1.82 -10.79
CA PHE A 200 12.89 1.44 -12.16
C PHE A 200 13.27 2.53 -13.18
N LYS A 201 13.02 3.81 -12.86
CA LYS A 201 13.46 4.93 -13.73
C LYS A 201 14.98 4.99 -13.86
N LEU A 202 15.73 4.70 -12.80
CA LEU A 202 17.18 4.66 -12.86
C LEU A 202 17.69 3.51 -13.75
N ILE A 203 17.15 2.29 -13.63
CA ILE A 203 17.54 1.21 -14.55
C ILE A 203 17.07 1.48 -15.99
N GLN A 204 15.96 2.21 -16.19
CA GLN A 204 15.53 2.68 -17.50
C GLN A 204 16.56 3.63 -18.11
N ALA A 205 17.08 4.59 -17.34
CA ALA A 205 18.12 5.51 -17.78
C ALA A 205 19.42 4.77 -18.14
N LEU A 206 19.87 3.85 -17.27
CA LEU A 206 21.05 3.02 -17.52
C LEU A 206 20.88 2.13 -18.76
N ALA A 207 19.73 1.48 -18.93
CA ALA A 207 19.45 0.61 -20.07
C ALA A 207 19.40 1.39 -21.38
N SER A 208 18.92 2.64 -21.36
CA SER A 208 18.90 3.49 -22.55
C SER A 208 20.31 3.78 -23.10
N LYS A 209 21.34 3.81 -22.24
CA LYS A 209 22.75 3.95 -22.65
C LYS A 209 23.28 2.73 -23.38
N ASP A 210 22.69 1.56 -23.13
CA ASP A 210 22.97 0.33 -23.88
C ASP A 210 22.12 0.20 -25.16
N GLY A 211 21.31 1.20 -25.50
CA GLY A 211 20.36 1.14 -26.62
C GLY A 211 19.13 0.25 -26.36
N LYS A 212 18.87 -0.12 -25.10
CA LYS A 212 17.66 -0.86 -24.70
C LYS A 212 16.48 0.07 -24.49
N THR A 213 15.31 -0.50 -24.65
CA THR A 213 14.00 0.15 -24.46
C THR A 213 13.37 -0.27 -23.14
N VAL A 214 12.24 0.35 -22.78
CA VAL A 214 11.53 -0.03 -21.55
C VAL A 214 10.88 -1.41 -21.67
N GLU A 215 10.56 -1.84 -22.89
CA GLU A 215 10.06 -3.18 -23.18
C GLU A 215 11.07 -4.26 -22.76
N ASP A 216 12.38 -4.00 -22.88
CA ASP A 216 13.45 -4.89 -22.43
C ASP A 216 13.53 -5.02 -20.90
N LEU A 217 12.85 -4.14 -20.16
CA LEU A 217 12.80 -4.12 -18.70
C LEU A 217 11.49 -4.67 -18.14
N THR A 218 10.63 -5.25 -18.98
CA THR A 218 9.31 -5.77 -18.59
C THR A 218 9.41 -6.81 -17.47
N GLU A 219 10.49 -7.61 -17.42
CA GLU A 219 10.70 -8.64 -16.40
C GLU A 219 10.78 -8.09 -14.96
N TYR A 220 11.11 -6.80 -14.79
CA TYR A 220 11.20 -6.15 -13.47
C TYR A 220 9.85 -5.62 -12.98
N LEU A 221 8.83 -5.56 -13.85
CA LEU A 221 7.56 -4.93 -13.51
C LEU A 221 6.73 -5.71 -12.49
N ASP A 222 7.02 -6.99 -12.26
CA ASP A 222 6.41 -7.75 -11.16
C ASP A 222 6.82 -7.20 -9.78
N LEU A 223 8.08 -6.78 -9.62
CA LEU A 223 8.54 -6.08 -8.42
C LEU A 223 7.90 -4.70 -8.31
N VAL A 224 7.89 -3.94 -9.41
CA VAL A 224 7.33 -2.58 -9.42
C VAL A 224 5.84 -2.59 -9.08
N ALA A 225 5.05 -3.50 -9.66
CA ALA A 225 3.62 -3.63 -9.31
C ALA A 225 3.41 -4.10 -7.87
N THR A 226 4.30 -4.96 -7.35
CA THR A 226 4.26 -5.39 -5.95
C THR A 226 4.52 -4.21 -5.01
N ALA A 227 5.52 -3.38 -5.31
CA ALA A 227 5.83 -2.17 -4.58
C ALA A 227 4.68 -1.15 -4.62
N ILE A 228 4.17 -0.84 -5.82
CA ILE A 228 3.03 0.09 -6.01
C ILE A 228 1.83 -0.33 -5.17
N GLY A 229 1.53 -1.63 -5.16
CA GLY A 229 0.45 -2.17 -4.32
C GLY A 229 0.75 -2.02 -2.83
N ALA A 230 1.93 -2.47 -2.40
CA ALA A 230 2.28 -2.58 -0.99
C ALA A 230 2.46 -1.22 -0.30
N ASP A 231 2.99 -0.23 -1.02
CA ASP A 231 3.20 1.13 -0.52
C ASP A 231 1.97 2.03 -0.68
N ILE A 232 0.92 1.52 -1.35
CA ILE A 232 -0.39 2.18 -1.44
C ILE A 232 -0.24 3.58 -2.12
N VAL A 233 0.63 3.66 -3.13
CA VAL A 233 0.77 4.87 -3.94
C VAL A 233 -0.39 5.03 -4.94
N PRO A 234 -0.72 6.26 -5.35
CA PRO A 234 -1.71 6.52 -6.39
C PRO A 234 -1.51 5.72 -7.68
N ILE A 235 -2.55 4.99 -8.13
CA ILE A 235 -2.56 4.24 -9.39
C ILE A 235 -3.13 5.11 -10.52
N VAL A 236 -2.38 6.16 -10.82
CA VAL A 236 -2.62 7.10 -11.92
C VAL A 236 -1.32 7.31 -12.69
N ASP A 237 -1.40 7.90 -13.88
CA ASP A 237 -0.25 8.18 -14.76
C ASP A 237 0.73 6.99 -14.91
N GLU A 238 2.03 7.18 -14.64
CA GLU A 238 3.05 6.12 -14.76
C GLU A 238 2.76 4.92 -13.87
N ASN A 239 2.36 5.12 -12.61
CA ASN A 239 2.03 4.00 -11.72
C ASN A 239 0.89 3.15 -12.27
N ARG A 240 -0.07 3.74 -13.00
CA ARG A 240 -1.14 2.97 -13.66
C ARG A 240 -0.57 2.08 -14.77
N ALA A 241 0.32 2.61 -15.61
CA ALA A 241 0.97 1.83 -16.66
C ALA A 241 1.85 0.72 -16.07
N LEU A 242 2.71 1.05 -15.11
CA LEU A 242 3.61 0.10 -14.44
C LEU A 242 2.83 -1.00 -13.71
N ALA A 243 1.77 -0.65 -12.97
CA ALA A 243 0.90 -1.62 -12.32
C ALA A 243 0.14 -2.51 -13.32
N TYR A 244 -0.32 -1.93 -14.44
CA TYR A 244 -1.05 -2.67 -15.48
C TYR A 244 -0.17 -3.75 -16.12
N PHE A 245 1.04 -3.38 -16.57
CA PHE A 245 1.96 -4.33 -17.19
C PHE A 245 2.60 -5.26 -16.15
N GLY A 246 2.90 -4.78 -14.94
CA GLY A 246 3.41 -5.62 -13.87
C GLY A 246 2.42 -6.70 -13.41
N LEU A 247 1.12 -6.40 -13.39
CA LEU A 247 0.10 -7.44 -13.17
C LEU A 247 0.07 -8.47 -14.29
N GLN A 248 0.32 -8.09 -15.55
CA GLN A 248 0.42 -9.07 -16.64
C GLN A 248 1.61 -10.00 -16.42
N VAL A 249 2.76 -9.46 -16.00
CA VAL A 249 3.94 -10.27 -15.64
C VAL A 249 3.60 -11.22 -14.49
N ILE A 250 3.03 -10.70 -13.39
CA ILE A 250 2.65 -11.52 -12.21
C ILE A 250 1.71 -12.67 -12.58
N ASN A 251 0.77 -12.46 -13.51
CA ASN A 251 -0.22 -13.45 -13.89
C ASN A 251 0.24 -14.42 -14.99
N ALA A 252 1.25 -14.06 -15.79
CA ALA A 252 1.73 -14.88 -16.90
C ALA A 252 3.03 -15.61 -16.58
N GLN A 253 4.07 -14.86 -16.21
CA GLN A 253 5.41 -15.39 -15.98
C GLN A 253 6.14 -14.55 -14.92
N PRO A 254 5.69 -14.60 -13.65
CA PRO A 254 6.41 -13.94 -12.56
C PRO A 254 7.78 -14.57 -12.35
N ARG A 255 8.69 -13.82 -11.73
CA ARG A 255 9.95 -14.39 -11.23
C ARG A 255 9.71 -15.56 -10.26
N PRO A 256 10.67 -16.48 -10.11
CA PRO A 256 10.52 -17.68 -9.28
C PRO A 256 10.03 -17.41 -7.86
N GLY A 257 10.54 -16.36 -7.21
CA GLY A 257 10.14 -16.01 -5.85
C GLY A 257 8.66 -15.62 -5.72
N ILE A 258 8.16 -14.78 -6.61
CA ILE A 258 6.73 -14.40 -6.63
C ILE A 258 5.89 -15.61 -7.05
N LYS A 259 6.33 -16.38 -8.05
CA LYS A 259 5.67 -17.60 -8.51
C LYS A 259 5.44 -18.58 -7.34
N ALA A 260 6.47 -18.82 -6.53
CA ALA A 260 6.39 -19.70 -5.38
C ALA A 260 5.40 -19.21 -4.32
N ILE A 261 5.33 -17.90 -4.05
CA ILE A 261 4.33 -17.33 -3.14
C ILE A 261 2.91 -17.51 -3.65
N ILE A 262 2.67 -17.28 -4.94
CA ILE A 262 1.33 -17.30 -5.51
C ILE A 262 0.84 -18.71 -5.86
N GLU A 263 1.71 -19.72 -5.95
CA GLU A 263 1.33 -21.11 -6.28
C GLU A 263 0.29 -21.69 -5.29
N GLU A 264 0.28 -21.21 -4.05
CA GLU A 264 -0.71 -21.59 -3.02
C GLU A 264 -2.11 -20.98 -3.24
N THR A 265 -2.24 -19.99 -4.14
CA THR A 265 -3.52 -19.32 -4.38
C THR A 265 -4.42 -20.15 -5.29
N LYS A 266 -5.70 -20.22 -4.94
CA LYS A 266 -6.74 -20.83 -5.80
C LYS A 266 -7.25 -19.87 -6.88
N LYS A 267 -6.77 -18.61 -6.89
CA LYS A 267 -7.18 -17.60 -7.87
C LYS A 267 -6.43 -17.79 -9.18
N LYS A 268 -7.18 -17.74 -10.28
CA LYS A 268 -6.64 -17.81 -11.65
C LYS A 268 -5.93 -16.51 -12.06
N GLU A 269 -6.45 -15.38 -11.61
CA GLU A 269 -5.93 -14.05 -11.94
C GLU A 269 -5.88 -13.21 -10.66
N LEU A 270 -4.72 -12.62 -10.41
CA LEU A 270 -4.43 -11.74 -9.29
C LEU A 270 -4.61 -10.29 -9.73
N THR A 271 -5.30 -9.53 -8.88
CA THR A 271 -5.43 -8.07 -8.96
C THR A 271 -4.42 -7.40 -8.05
N ILE A 272 -4.29 -6.06 -8.11
CA ILE A 272 -3.47 -5.30 -7.13
C ILE A 272 -3.90 -5.63 -5.70
N THR A 273 -5.22 -5.69 -5.45
CA THR A 273 -5.75 -6.10 -4.14
C THR A 273 -5.18 -7.46 -3.71
N ASP A 274 -5.12 -8.43 -4.61
CA ASP A 274 -4.57 -9.74 -4.29
C ASP A 274 -3.07 -9.69 -4.02
N VAL A 275 -2.31 -8.90 -4.79
CA VAL A 275 -0.88 -8.67 -4.52
C VAL A 275 -0.68 -8.07 -3.12
N VAL A 276 -1.50 -7.08 -2.75
CA VAL A 276 -1.46 -6.41 -1.43
C VAL A 276 -1.82 -7.35 -0.27
N PHE A 277 -2.75 -8.28 -0.47
CA PHE A 277 -3.22 -9.17 0.61
C PHE A 277 -2.58 -10.56 0.62
N ILE A 278 -1.87 -10.96 -0.44
CA ILE A 278 -1.26 -12.28 -0.58
C ILE A 278 0.27 -12.17 -0.61
N VAL A 279 0.82 -11.35 -1.51
CA VAL A 279 2.27 -11.27 -1.77
C VAL A 279 2.96 -10.34 -0.77
N ALA A 280 2.52 -9.08 -0.72
CA ALA A 280 3.09 -8.06 0.15
C ALA A 280 3.19 -8.46 1.63
N PRO A 281 2.18 -9.11 2.26
CA PRO A 281 2.25 -9.43 3.68
C PRO A 281 3.25 -10.54 4.00
N ARG A 282 3.56 -11.42 3.04
CA ARG A 282 4.61 -12.43 3.17
C ARG A 282 5.99 -11.78 3.10
N ILE A 283 6.23 -10.96 2.07
CA ILE A 283 7.47 -10.19 1.93
C ILE A 283 7.75 -9.34 3.19
N ASN A 284 6.75 -8.58 3.67
CA ASN A 284 6.88 -7.74 4.86
C ASN A 284 7.05 -8.56 6.16
N ALA A 285 6.59 -9.82 6.19
CA ALA A 285 6.77 -10.67 7.36
C ALA A 285 8.25 -11.00 7.61
N ALA A 286 9.06 -11.11 6.57
CA ALA A 286 10.50 -11.31 6.69
C ALA A 286 11.16 -10.19 7.53
N GLY A 287 10.92 -8.91 7.18
CA GLY A 287 11.44 -7.77 7.94
C GLY A 287 10.77 -7.55 9.31
N ARG A 288 9.57 -8.08 9.54
CA ARG A 288 8.88 -8.00 10.84
C ARG A 288 9.36 -9.03 11.84
N MET A 289 9.62 -10.25 11.39
CA MET A 289 9.87 -11.41 12.24
C MET A 289 11.33 -11.84 12.26
N LYS A 290 12.10 -11.53 11.22
CA LYS A 290 13.53 -11.82 11.07
C LYS A 290 14.24 -10.62 10.47
N HIS A 291 14.76 -10.75 9.24
CA HIS A 291 15.55 -9.75 8.56
C HIS A 291 15.06 -9.57 7.12
N GLY A 292 15.05 -8.34 6.61
CA GLY A 292 14.52 -8.05 5.26
C GLY A 292 15.31 -8.70 4.11
N ASN A 293 16.59 -9.05 4.32
CA ASN A 293 17.38 -9.80 3.34
C ASN A 293 16.74 -11.14 2.91
N TYR A 294 15.94 -11.81 3.76
CA TYR A 294 15.24 -13.02 3.34
C TYR A 294 14.29 -12.75 2.16
N ALA A 295 13.62 -11.60 2.16
CA ALA A 295 12.79 -11.18 1.05
C ALA A 295 13.63 -10.88 -0.21
N VAL A 296 14.74 -10.16 -0.08
CA VAL A 296 15.64 -9.86 -1.22
C VAL A 296 16.18 -11.16 -1.83
N THR A 297 16.62 -12.11 -1.01
CA THR A 297 17.08 -13.43 -1.46
C THR A 297 16.00 -14.15 -2.25
N LEU A 298 14.76 -14.23 -1.73
CA LEU A 298 13.65 -14.83 -2.46
C LEU A 298 13.37 -14.13 -3.79
N LEU A 299 13.34 -12.79 -3.79
CA LEU A 299 12.97 -11.97 -4.95
C LEU A 299 14.06 -11.91 -6.04
N THR A 300 15.29 -12.31 -5.72
CA THR A 300 16.41 -12.37 -6.67
C THR A 300 16.80 -13.79 -7.07
N GLU A 301 16.18 -14.82 -6.46
CA GLU A 301 16.44 -16.22 -6.79
C GLU A 301 15.90 -16.58 -8.18
N THR A 302 16.72 -17.34 -8.92
CA THR A 302 16.47 -17.80 -10.29
C THR A 302 16.16 -19.29 -10.37
N ASP A 303 16.59 -20.09 -9.39
CA ASP A 303 16.25 -21.51 -9.29
C ASP A 303 14.87 -21.70 -8.65
N GLU A 304 13.94 -22.29 -9.40
CA GLU A 304 12.57 -22.49 -8.92
C GLU A 304 12.46 -23.38 -7.67
N LYS A 305 13.38 -24.34 -7.47
CA LYS A 305 13.35 -25.22 -6.30
C LYS A 305 13.82 -24.47 -5.06
N GLN A 306 14.89 -23.69 -5.17
CA GLN A 306 15.36 -22.84 -4.07
C GLN A 306 14.35 -21.75 -3.73
N ALA A 307 13.74 -21.12 -4.73
CA ALA A 307 12.68 -20.14 -4.52
C ALA A 307 11.50 -20.72 -3.73
N LYS A 308 11.13 -22.00 -3.96
CA LYS A 308 10.10 -22.69 -3.16
C LYS A 308 10.50 -22.88 -1.70
N ILE A 309 11.76 -23.19 -1.44
CA ILE A 309 12.29 -23.33 -0.07
C ILE A 309 12.22 -21.98 0.64
N TYR A 310 12.79 -20.93 0.05
CA TYR A 310 12.76 -19.57 0.62
C TYR A 310 11.33 -19.04 0.80
N ALA A 311 10.42 -19.31 -0.15
CA ALA A 311 9.01 -18.93 -0.02
C ALA A 311 8.33 -19.64 1.15
N SER A 312 8.64 -20.92 1.38
CA SER A 312 8.14 -21.66 2.54
C SER A 312 8.63 -21.05 3.85
N GLU A 313 9.90 -20.69 3.96
CA GLU A 313 10.45 -20.03 5.16
C GLU A 313 9.76 -18.68 5.44
N ILE A 314 9.57 -17.86 4.38
CA ILE A 314 8.85 -16.59 4.50
C ILE A 314 7.38 -16.82 4.87
N ASN A 315 6.76 -17.90 4.39
CA ASN A 315 5.40 -18.25 4.76
C ASN A 315 5.29 -18.58 6.26
N GLU A 316 6.25 -19.30 6.84
CA GLU A 316 6.31 -19.53 8.29
C GLU A 316 6.39 -18.21 9.07
N PHE A 317 7.24 -17.26 8.66
CA PHE A 317 7.28 -15.94 9.28
C PHE A 317 5.94 -15.20 9.19
N ASN A 318 5.24 -15.34 8.07
CA ASN A 318 3.91 -14.76 7.90
C ASN A 318 2.86 -15.44 8.79
N LEU A 319 2.93 -16.75 9.00
CA LEU A 319 2.05 -17.49 9.92
C LEU A 319 2.30 -17.05 11.36
N ASP A 320 3.57 -17.03 11.81
CA ASP A 320 3.95 -16.56 13.14
C ASP A 320 3.46 -15.13 13.40
N ARG A 321 3.65 -14.25 12.40
CA ARG A 321 3.19 -12.86 12.44
C ARG A 321 1.68 -12.79 12.58
N ARG A 322 0.92 -13.57 11.82
CA ARG A 322 -0.55 -13.59 11.85
C ARG A 322 -1.08 -14.13 13.18
N GLU A 323 -0.42 -15.13 13.75
CA GLU A 323 -0.79 -15.68 15.06
C GLU A 323 -0.53 -14.66 16.18
N ALA A 324 0.64 -14.02 16.16
CA ALA A 324 0.94 -12.91 17.07
C ALA A 324 -0.08 -11.76 16.93
N ASP A 325 -0.42 -11.37 15.69
CA ASP A 325 -1.41 -10.34 15.39
C ASP A 325 -2.80 -10.70 15.96
N ARG A 326 -3.26 -11.94 15.74
CA ARG A 326 -4.53 -12.45 16.29
C ARG A 326 -4.54 -12.40 17.81
N ARG A 327 -3.56 -13.04 18.45
CA ARG A 327 -3.45 -13.12 19.91
C ARG A 327 -3.39 -11.73 20.55
N ILE A 328 -2.52 -10.85 20.04
CA ILE A 328 -2.35 -9.50 20.59
C ILE A 328 -3.61 -8.66 20.39
N THR A 329 -4.32 -8.82 19.25
CA THR A 329 -5.60 -8.13 19.03
C THR A 329 -6.64 -8.58 20.06
N GLU A 330 -6.76 -9.89 20.31
CA GLU A 330 -7.70 -10.44 21.31
C GLU A 330 -7.37 -9.90 22.72
N GLU A 331 -6.10 -9.96 23.13
CA GLU A 331 -5.64 -9.43 24.43
C GLU A 331 -5.92 -7.92 24.56
N ALA A 332 -5.67 -7.14 23.52
CA ALA A 332 -5.93 -5.70 23.52
C ALA A 332 -7.43 -5.36 23.59
N LEU A 333 -8.29 -6.12 22.91
CA LEU A 333 -9.74 -5.97 22.99
C LEU A 333 -10.25 -6.29 24.40
N VAL A 334 -9.74 -7.35 25.03
CA VAL A 334 -10.06 -7.71 26.42
C VAL A 334 -9.62 -6.60 27.37
N GLN A 335 -8.42 -6.06 27.21
CA GLN A 335 -7.92 -4.97 28.05
C GLN A 335 -8.83 -3.73 28.00
N ILE A 336 -9.33 -3.35 26.83
CA ILE A 336 -10.28 -2.21 26.70
C ILE A 336 -11.57 -2.48 27.49
N ILE A 337 -12.06 -3.73 27.46
CA ILE A 337 -13.29 -4.12 28.17
C ILE A 337 -13.08 -4.13 29.69
N GLU A 338 -12.00 -4.75 30.16
CA GLU A 338 -11.69 -4.87 31.59
C GLU A 338 -11.41 -3.52 32.23
N ASN A 339 -10.76 -2.62 31.49
CA ASN A 339 -10.50 -1.25 31.93
C ASN A 339 -11.74 -0.33 31.84
N LYS A 340 -12.86 -0.82 31.28
CA LYS A 340 -14.10 -0.04 31.04
C LYS A 340 -13.87 1.18 30.13
N GLU A 341 -13.12 0.98 29.05
CA GLU A 341 -12.69 2.03 28.13
C GLU A 341 -13.44 2.00 26.78
N GLN A 342 -14.56 1.28 26.70
CA GLN A 342 -15.37 1.19 25.48
C GLN A 342 -15.92 2.55 25.05
N ASP A 343 -16.28 3.42 26.00
CA ASP A 343 -16.91 4.72 25.72
C ASP A 343 -15.91 5.87 25.52
N ARG A 344 -14.60 5.60 25.62
CA ARG A 344 -13.54 6.59 25.33
C ARG A 344 -13.50 6.97 23.85
N LEU A 345 -12.85 8.09 23.54
CA LEU A 345 -12.58 8.49 22.16
C LEU A 345 -11.24 8.02 21.64
N THR A 346 -10.46 7.37 22.48
CA THR A 346 -9.19 6.76 22.08
C THR A 346 -9.10 5.33 22.59
N SER A 347 -8.30 4.52 21.90
CA SER A 347 -7.85 3.22 22.41
C SER A 347 -6.37 3.32 22.72
N VAL A 348 -5.98 3.23 23.99
CA VAL A 348 -4.57 3.20 24.41
C VAL A 348 -4.34 1.96 25.26
N VAL A 349 -3.63 1.01 24.67
CA VAL A 349 -3.42 -0.33 25.22
C VAL A 349 -1.93 -0.66 25.34
N TYR A 350 -1.57 -1.46 26.34
CA TYR A 350 -0.18 -1.81 26.63
C TYR A 350 -0.08 -3.22 27.21
N HIS A 351 0.91 -3.97 26.72
CA HIS A 351 1.42 -5.15 27.40
C HIS A 351 2.91 -5.35 27.08
N GLU A 352 3.70 -5.75 28.07
CA GLU A 352 5.16 -5.83 27.91
C GLU A 352 5.63 -6.94 26.96
N SER A 353 4.83 -7.99 26.78
CA SER A 353 5.16 -9.14 25.92
C SER A 353 4.73 -9.00 24.46
N TRP A 354 4.09 -7.89 24.08
CA TRP A 354 3.60 -7.72 22.71
C TRP A 354 4.75 -7.50 21.73
N HIS A 355 4.68 -8.16 20.58
CA HIS A 355 5.78 -8.10 19.62
C HIS A 355 5.83 -6.74 18.90
N LYS A 356 6.96 -6.03 19.02
CA LYS A 356 7.15 -4.68 18.42
C LYS A 356 6.89 -4.64 16.91
N GLY A 357 7.23 -5.70 16.18
CA GLY A 357 6.93 -5.81 14.74
C GLY A 357 5.43 -5.91 14.37
N VAL A 358 4.55 -6.13 15.35
CA VAL A 358 3.13 -6.48 15.18
C VAL A 358 2.19 -5.39 15.72
N ILE A 359 2.60 -4.61 16.72
CA ILE A 359 1.74 -3.59 17.38
C ILE A 359 1.09 -2.59 16.40
N GLY A 360 1.75 -2.27 15.28
CA GLY A 360 1.19 -1.38 14.27
C GLY A 360 0.04 -1.99 13.45
N ILE A 361 0.01 -3.31 13.31
CA ILE A 361 -1.09 -4.04 12.66
C ILE A 361 -2.29 -4.11 13.62
N VAL A 362 -2.00 -4.40 14.89
CA VAL A 362 -3.01 -4.43 15.96
C VAL A 362 -3.66 -3.05 16.12
N ALA A 363 -2.86 -1.97 16.08
CA ALA A 363 -3.39 -0.61 16.14
C ALA A 363 -4.38 -0.33 15.00
N SER A 364 -4.09 -0.81 13.78
CA SER A 364 -5.02 -0.70 12.65
C SER A 364 -6.31 -1.50 12.89
N ARG A 365 -6.22 -2.75 13.37
CA ARG A 365 -7.40 -3.58 13.67
C ARG A 365 -8.29 -2.98 14.75
N LEU A 366 -7.70 -2.48 15.84
CA LEU A 366 -8.43 -1.79 16.90
C LEU A 366 -9.09 -0.50 16.39
N THR A 367 -8.39 0.23 15.50
CA THR A 367 -8.97 1.40 14.81
C THR A 367 -10.15 0.97 13.92
N GLU A 368 -10.09 -0.16 13.23
CA GLU A 368 -11.20 -0.66 12.41
C GLU A 368 -12.41 -1.11 13.26
N THR A 369 -12.16 -1.70 14.43
CA THR A 369 -13.20 -2.18 15.35
C THR A 369 -13.94 -1.03 16.05
N TYR A 370 -13.21 -0.10 16.66
CA TYR A 370 -13.80 1.00 17.45
C TYR A 370 -13.92 2.32 16.67
N TYR A 371 -13.32 2.41 15.47
CA TYR A 371 -13.27 3.62 14.63
C TYR A 371 -12.89 4.89 15.37
N ARG A 372 -11.76 4.83 16.08
CA ARG A 372 -11.22 5.93 16.88
C ARG A 372 -9.68 5.92 16.91
N PRO A 373 -8.99 7.07 17.16
CA PRO A 373 -7.54 7.11 17.29
C PRO A 373 -7.02 6.09 18.31
N THR A 374 -5.99 5.34 17.91
CA THR A 374 -5.54 4.15 18.64
C THR A 374 -4.02 4.11 18.76
N LEU A 375 -3.54 3.73 19.94
CA LEU A 375 -2.15 3.42 20.23
C LEU A 375 -2.00 2.06 20.90
N VAL A 376 -1.03 1.30 20.43
CA VAL A 376 -0.65 0.00 21.00
C VAL A 376 0.81 0.07 21.42
N PHE A 377 1.06 -0.09 22.73
CA PHE A 377 2.37 -0.03 23.36
C PHE A 377 2.92 -1.42 23.65
N THR A 378 4.24 -1.55 23.60
CA THR A 378 4.99 -2.69 24.13
C THR A 378 6.30 -2.23 24.78
N LYS A 379 6.93 -3.10 25.56
CA LYS A 379 8.25 -2.85 26.15
C LYS A 379 9.34 -2.98 25.09
N SER A 380 10.30 -2.05 25.10
CA SER A 380 11.45 -2.02 24.19
C SER A 380 12.66 -1.51 24.96
N GLY A 381 13.42 -2.44 25.57
CA GLY A 381 14.53 -2.11 26.46
C GLY A 381 14.02 -1.52 27.79
N ASP A 382 14.50 -0.34 28.13
CA ASP A 382 14.12 0.45 29.31
C ASP A 382 12.88 1.35 29.08
N LYS A 383 12.33 1.35 27.86
CA LYS A 383 11.27 2.25 27.41
C LYS A 383 10.05 1.48 26.92
N LEU A 384 8.94 2.19 26.76
CA LEU A 384 7.78 1.71 26.02
C LEU A 384 7.82 2.26 24.60
N ALA A 385 7.61 1.40 23.60
CA ALA A 385 7.47 1.79 22.20
C ALA A 385 6.03 1.57 21.75
N ALA A 386 5.46 2.51 21.00
CA ALA A 386 4.11 2.42 20.49
C ALA A 386 4.01 2.66 18.99
N SER A 387 2.95 2.09 18.41
CA SER A 387 2.45 2.48 17.10
C SER A 387 1.07 3.10 17.24
N ALA A 388 0.90 4.28 16.65
CA ALA A 388 -0.35 5.02 16.58
C ALA A 388 -1.02 4.88 15.21
N ARG A 389 -2.35 4.85 15.20
CA ARG A 389 -3.22 4.88 14.01
C ARG A 389 -4.38 5.84 14.25
N SER A 390 -4.83 6.49 13.18
CA SER A 390 -5.90 7.48 13.23
C SER A 390 -7.07 7.12 12.33
N VAL A 391 -8.21 7.76 12.58
CA VAL A 391 -9.37 7.75 11.68
C VAL A 391 -9.18 8.77 10.55
N SER A 392 -9.88 8.56 9.44
CA SER A 392 -9.83 9.50 8.31
C SER A 392 -10.26 10.90 8.74
N GLY A 393 -9.48 11.91 8.37
CA GLY A 393 -9.75 13.31 8.72
C GLY A 393 -9.11 13.79 10.02
N PHE A 394 -8.69 12.91 10.93
CA PHE A 394 -8.05 13.30 12.19
C PHE A 394 -6.52 13.17 12.14
N ASP A 395 -5.80 14.21 12.59
CA ASP A 395 -4.34 14.26 12.59
C ASP A 395 -3.77 13.76 13.93
N VAL A 396 -3.30 12.51 13.95
CA VAL A 396 -2.71 11.92 15.15
C VAL A 396 -1.35 12.50 15.48
N TYR A 397 -0.62 13.05 14.49
CA TYR A 397 0.68 13.65 14.72
C TYR A 397 0.54 14.89 15.61
N ASN A 398 -0.41 15.76 15.29
CA ASN A 398 -0.68 16.97 16.09
C ASN A 398 -1.15 16.62 17.52
N ALA A 399 -1.99 15.57 17.65
CA ALA A 399 -2.43 15.10 18.97
C ALA A 399 -1.26 14.56 19.80
N LEU A 400 -0.29 13.89 19.18
CA LEU A 400 0.93 13.44 19.84
C LEU A 400 1.85 14.60 20.22
N GLU A 401 2.00 15.59 19.34
CA GLU A 401 2.80 16.80 19.60
C GLU A 401 2.27 17.57 20.82
N ALA A 402 0.95 17.70 20.95
CA ALA A 402 0.31 18.28 22.13
C ALA A 402 0.57 17.48 23.42
N CYS A 403 0.92 16.19 23.32
CA CYS A 403 1.26 15.31 24.43
C CYS A 403 2.78 15.14 24.64
N SER A 404 3.61 15.92 23.93
CA SER A 404 5.08 15.76 23.88
C SER A 404 5.80 15.77 25.23
N VAL A 405 5.22 16.42 26.25
CA VAL A 405 5.78 16.43 27.62
C VAL A 405 5.96 15.02 28.22
N HIS A 406 5.17 14.04 27.75
CA HIS A 406 5.25 12.65 28.21
C HIS A 406 6.08 11.74 27.29
N ILE A 407 6.48 12.24 26.11
CA ILE A 407 7.07 11.47 25.02
C ILE A 407 8.58 11.77 24.95
N GLU A 408 9.41 10.74 24.79
CA GLU A 408 10.85 10.94 24.58
C GLU A 408 11.18 11.22 23.12
N GLN A 409 10.57 10.45 22.21
CA GLN A 409 10.73 10.62 20.77
C GLN A 409 9.45 10.18 20.07
N PHE A 410 9.05 10.91 19.03
CA PHE A 410 8.01 10.46 18.12
C PHE A 410 8.29 10.93 16.69
N GLY A 411 7.68 10.24 15.73
CA GLY A 411 7.75 10.57 14.32
C GLY A 411 6.67 9.87 13.52
N GLY A 412 6.30 10.42 12.38
CA GLY A 412 5.27 9.86 11.51
C GLY A 412 4.56 10.89 10.67
N HIS A 413 3.32 10.57 10.33
CA HIS A 413 2.44 11.36 9.47
C HIS A 413 1.03 11.45 10.07
N LYS A 414 0.17 12.21 9.40
CA LYS A 414 -1.21 12.51 9.81
C LYS A 414 -2.03 11.32 10.35
N TYR A 415 -1.86 10.12 9.78
CA TYR A 415 -2.66 8.95 10.12
C TYR A 415 -1.91 7.81 10.82
N ALA A 416 -0.59 7.91 10.95
CA ALA A 416 0.24 6.88 11.54
C ALA A 416 1.53 7.47 12.12
N ALA A 417 1.89 7.08 13.33
CA ALA A 417 3.12 7.51 13.98
C ALA A 417 3.71 6.41 14.87
N GLY A 418 5.00 6.52 15.15
CA GLY A 418 5.68 5.75 16.19
C GLY A 418 6.16 6.68 17.30
N LEU A 419 6.16 6.21 18.54
CA LEU A 419 6.69 6.96 19.67
C LEU A 419 7.35 6.06 20.72
N THR A 420 8.18 6.68 21.56
CA THR A 420 8.73 6.08 22.77
C THR A 420 8.48 6.96 23.98
N LEU A 421 8.25 6.33 25.14
CA LEU A 421 8.13 7.02 26.43
C LEU A 421 8.67 6.16 27.57
N LYS A 422 8.97 6.78 28.71
CA LYS A 422 9.35 6.06 29.93
C LYS A 422 8.13 5.42 30.58
N GLN A 423 8.31 4.25 31.18
CA GLN A 423 7.19 3.48 31.74
C GLN A 423 6.38 4.29 32.78
N GLU A 424 7.03 5.12 33.60
CA GLU A 424 6.35 5.99 34.57
C GLU A 424 5.42 7.04 33.95
N ASN A 425 5.59 7.39 32.67
CA ASN A 425 4.78 8.39 31.97
C ASN A 425 3.54 7.81 31.29
N TYR A 426 3.38 6.48 31.24
CA TYR A 426 2.34 5.82 30.44
C TYR A 426 0.91 6.28 30.79
N GLU A 427 0.55 6.28 32.07
CA GLU A 427 -0.80 6.67 32.50
C GLU A 427 -1.08 8.16 32.27
N ALA A 428 -0.09 9.02 32.53
CA ALA A 428 -0.21 10.46 32.29
C ALA A 428 -0.37 10.76 30.79
N PHE A 429 0.42 10.10 29.94
CA PHE A 429 0.26 10.17 28.48
C PHE A 429 -1.12 9.71 28.03
N LYS A 430 -1.57 8.54 28.53
CA LYS A 430 -2.86 7.95 28.17
C LYS A 430 -4.02 8.90 28.46
N GLN A 431 -3.97 9.60 29.59
CA GLN A 431 -4.98 10.60 29.92
C GLN A 431 -4.85 11.87 29.04
N ALA A 432 -3.65 12.41 28.89
CA ALA A 432 -3.41 13.60 28.08
C ALA A 432 -3.85 13.41 26.61
N PHE A 433 -3.61 12.22 26.06
CA PHE A 433 -4.00 11.88 24.69
C PHE A 433 -5.53 11.82 24.53
N GLU A 434 -6.24 11.20 25.48
CA GLU A 434 -7.71 11.20 25.47
C GLU A 434 -8.28 12.63 25.57
N ASP A 435 -7.73 13.45 26.45
CA ASP A 435 -8.20 14.82 26.65
C ASP A 435 -8.01 15.66 25.40
N GLU A 436 -6.85 15.56 24.76
CA GLU A 436 -6.57 16.29 23.52
C GLU A 436 -7.44 15.80 22.36
N VAL A 437 -7.60 14.49 22.18
CA VAL A 437 -8.50 13.94 21.15
C VAL A 437 -9.94 14.37 21.43
N THR A 438 -10.40 14.31 22.68
CA THR A 438 -11.76 14.73 23.07
C THR A 438 -12.04 16.17 22.76
N LYS A 439 -11.04 17.04 22.92
CA LYS A 439 -11.10 18.46 22.62
C LYS A 439 -11.08 18.77 21.13
N THR A 440 -10.35 17.98 20.33
CA THR A 440 -10.01 18.33 18.95
C THR A 440 -10.71 17.52 17.86
N ILE A 441 -11.20 16.32 18.16
CA ILE A 441 -11.84 15.46 17.15
C ILE A 441 -13.27 15.93 16.85
N ASP A 442 -13.58 16.10 15.56
CA ASP A 442 -14.96 16.20 15.13
C ASP A 442 -15.64 14.84 15.35
N ARG A 443 -16.72 14.82 16.15
CA ARG A 443 -17.47 13.60 16.48
C ARG A 443 -18.01 12.88 15.26
N ASN A 444 -18.22 13.59 14.15
CA ASN A 444 -18.62 12.96 12.89
C ASN A 444 -17.53 12.04 12.30
N LEU A 445 -16.27 12.22 12.68
CA LEU A 445 -15.15 11.38 12.25
C LEU A 445 -15.07 10.05 13.01
N LEU A 446 -15.86 9.88 14.08
CA LEU A 446 -15.99 8.62 14.82
C LEU A 446 -17.00 7.67 14.15
N ILE A 447 -17.61 8.09 13.05
CA ILE A 447 -18.53 7.27 12.26
C ILE A 447 -17.86 6.98 10.92
N PRO A 448 -17.65 5.70 10.54
CA PRO A 448 -17.09 5.37 9.25
C PRO A 448 -17.91 5.96 8.10
N GLU A 449 -17.22 6.55 7.12
CA GLU A 449 -17.83 7.10 5.91
C GLU A 449 -17.63 6.16 4.71
N ILE A 450 -18.72 5.91 3.98
CA ILE A 450 -18.65 5.33 2.63
C ILE A 450 -18.96 6.42 1.62
N LYS A 451 -17.96 6.74 0.78
CA LYS A 451 -18.13 7.62 -0.37
C LYS A 451 -18.71 6.83 -1.54
N VAL A 452 -19.91 7.20 -1.95
CA VAL A 452 -20.64 6.57 -3.05
C VAL A 452 -20.38 7.34 -4.34
N ASP A 453 -19.90 6.68 -5.38
CA ASP A 453 -19.61 7.29 -6.67
C ASP A 453 -20.88 7.64 -7.43
N PHE A 454 -21.87 6.73 -7.45
CA PHE A 454 -23.09 6.92 -8.22
C PHE A 454 -24.28 6.12 -7.67
N GLN A 455 -25.46 6.75 -7.65
CA GLN A 455 -26.72 6.08 -7.41
C GLN A 455 -27.27 5.55 -8.73
N MET A 456 -27.51 4.23 -8.82
CA MET A 456 -28.01 3.58 -10.03
C MET A 456 -29.18 2.65 -9.74
N LYS A 457 -29.91 2.25 -10.78
CA LYS A 457 -30.94 1.22 -10.67
C LYS A 457 -30.34 -0.14 -11.04
N LEU A 458 -30.93 -1.23 -10.54
CA LEU A 458 -30.44 -2.58 -10.85
C LEU A 458 -30.48 -2.88 -12.35
N LYS A 459 -31.46 -2.31 -13.08
CA LYS A 459 -31.57 -2.47 -14.54
C LYS A 459 -30.38 -1.92 -15.32
N ASP A 460 -29.62 -1.00 -14.73
CA ASP A 460 -28.45 -0.38 -15.36
C ASP A 460 -27.19 -1.26 -15.17
N ILE A 461 -27.27 -2.28 -14.31
CA ILE A 461 -26.20 -3.25 -14.04
C ILE A 461 -26.26 -4.37 -15.08
N THR A 462 -25.75 -4.08 -16.28
CA THR A 462 -25.73 -5.03 -17.39
C THR A 462 -24.34 -5.68 -17.57
N PRO A 463 -24.25 -6.87 -18.20
CA PRO A 463 -22.96 -7.44 -18.59
C PRO A 463 -22.12 -6.50 -19.47
N LYS A 464 -22.76 -5.69 -20.33
CA LYS A 464 -22.08 -4.67 -21.13
C LYS A 464 -21.41 -3.62 -20.23
N PHE A 465 -22.15 -3.07 -19.28
CA PHE A 465 -21.63 -2.10 -18.32
C PHE A 465 -20.45 -2.68 -17.52
N HIS A 466 -20.59 -3.91 -17.01
CA HIS A 466 -19.53 -4.56 -16.24
C HIS A 466 -18.23 -4.77 -17.05
N ARG A 467 -18.34 -5.16 -18.34
CA ARG A 467 -17.16 -5.28 -19.22
C ARG A 467 -16.40 -3.97 -19.40
N ILE A 468 -17.09 -2.83 -19.39
CA ILE A 468 -16.44 -1.51 -19.43
C ILE A 468 -15.84 -1.19 -18.06
N LEU A 469 -16.58 -1.44 -16.98
CA LEU A 469 -16.12 -1.22 -15.60
C LEU A 469 -14.82 -1.96 -15.29
N LYS A 470 -14.67 -3.21 -15.78
CA LYS A 470 -13.44 -3.99 -15.66
C LYS A 470 -12.20 -3.29 -16.25
N GLN A 471 -12.36 -2.52 -17.32
CA GLN A 471 -11.25 -1.80 -17.96
C GLN A 471 -10.74 -0.61 -17.12
N PHE A 472 -11.45 -0.23 -16.05
CA PHE A 472 -10.94 0.77 -15.09
C PHE A 472 -9.82 0.21 -14.21
N ALA A 473 -9.70 -1.11 -14.11
CA ALA A 473 -8.57 -1.74 -13.42
C ALA A 473 -7.23 -1.39 -14.11
N PRO A 474 -6.09 -1.45 -13.41
CA PRO A 474 -5.93 -1.80 -11.99
C PRO A 474 -6.53 -0.76 -11.05
N PHE A 475 -7.19 -1.22 -10.00
CA PHE A 475 -7.77 -0.35 -8.96
C PHE A 475 -6.80 -0.19 -7.79
N GLY A 476 -6.78 1.00 -7.20
CA GLY A 476 -5.97 1.36 -6.04
C GLY A 476 -6.19 2.83 -5.66
N PRO A 477 -5.36 3.41 -4.78
CA PRO A 477 -5.47 4.83 -4.39
C PRO A 477 -5.57 5.75 -5.62
N SER A 478 -6.42 6.78 -5.54
CA SER A 478 -6.79 7.68 -6.65
C SER A 478 -7.48 7.03 -7.87
N ASN A 479 -7.61 5.70 -7.91
CA ASN A 479 -8.42 4.95 -8.87
C ASN A 479 -9.13 3.78 -8.18
N MET A 480 -9.90 4.06 -7.12
CA MET A 480 -10.56 3.01 -6.33
C MET A 480 -11.64 2.29 -7.14
N THR A 481 -11.95 1.04 -6.78
CA THR A 481 -13.10 0.32 -7.33
C THR A 481 -14.38 1.13 -7.10
N PRO A 482 -15.21 1.38 -8.13
CA PRO A 482 -16.44 2.15 -7.96
C PRO A 482 -17.41 1.54 -6.95
N ILE A 483 -17.95 2.42 -6.11
CA ILE A 483 -18.97 2.14 -5.11
C ILE A 483 -20.28 2.76 -5.57
N PHE A 484 -21.30 1.92 -5.70
CA PHE A 484 -22.63 2.31 -6.13
C PHE A 484 -23.62 2.22 -4.98
N MET A 485 -24.74 2.92 -5.11
CA MET A 485 -25.90 2.71 -4.26
C MET A 485 -27.16 2.47 -5.07
N SER A 486 -28.05 1.67 -4.50
CA SER A 486 -29.43 1.50 -4.96
C SER A 486 -30.37 1.70 -3.78
N GLU A 487 -31.53 2.28 -4.05
CA GLU A 487 -32.59 2.51 -3.08
C GLU A 487 -33.81 1.64 -3.40
N ASP A 488 -34.68 1.47 -2.40
CA ASP A 488 -35.95 0.72 -2.49
C ASP A 488 -35.77 -0.73 -2.98
N LEU A 489 -34.70 -1.39 -2.55
CA LEU A 489 -34.46 -2.80 -2.81
C LEU A 489 -35.32 -3.66 -1.90
N LYS A 490 -35.68 -4.86 -2.36
CA LYS A 490 -36.31 -5.89 -1.52
C LYS A 490 -35.60 -7.21 -1.68
N ASP A 491 -35.48 -7.98 -0.60
CA ASP A 491 -35.02 -9.36 -0.73
C ASP A 491 -36.10 -10.23 -1.41
N SER A 492 -35.66 -11.28 -2.10
CA SER A 492 -36.55 -12.24 -2.75
C SER A 492 -37.36 -13.10 -1.76
N GLY A 493 -37.01 -13.08 -0.48
CA GLY A 493 -37.59 -13.87 0.61
C GLY A 493 -36.69 -15.00 1.12
N TYR A 494 -35.42 -15.05 0.68
CA TYR A 494 -34.46 -16.12 0.98
C TYR A 494 -33.12 -15.58 1.50
N GLY A 495 -33.06 -14.30 1.86
CA GLY A 495 -31.92 -13.70 2.53
C GLY A 495 -31.61 -14.42 3.83
N LYS A 496 -30.32 -14.65 4.08
CA LYS A 496 -29.85 -15.40 5.24
C LYS A 496 -28.43 -15.05 5.63
N CYS A 497 -28.10 -15.33 6.87
CA CYS A 497 -26.72 -15.38 7.31
C CYS A 497 -26.01 -16.62 6.73
N VAL A 498 -24.72 -16.47 6.45
CA VAL A 498 -23.85 -17.52 5.93
C VAL A 498 -22.44 -17.36 6.52
N GLY A 499 -21.62 -18.42 6.37
CA GLY A 499 -20.25 -18.45 6.87
C GLY A 499 -20.16 -19.03 8.29
N GLU A 500 -18.95 -19.02 8.83
CA GLU A 500 -18.71 -19.39 10.22
C GLU A 500 -19.30 -18.31 11.15
N ASP A 501 -19.99 -18.73 12.21
CA ASP A 501 -20.70 -17.88 13.17
C ASP A 501 -21.80 -16.96 12.58
N ASP A 502 -22.37 -17.28 11.41
CA ASP A 502 -23.42 -16.48 10.77
C ASP A 502 -23.03 -15.01 10.52
N LYS A 503 -21.72 -14.74 10.38
CA LYS A 503 -21.16 -13.36 10.27
C LYS A 503 -21.46 -12.67 8.95
N HIS A 504 -21.85 -13.37 7.88
CA HIS A 504 -22.00 -12.78 6.55
C HIS A 504 -23.45 -12.82 6.07
N LEU A 505 -23.85 -11.84 5.26
CA LEU A 505 -25.20 -11.72 4.72
C LEU A 505 -25.23 -12.12 3.25
N ARG A 506 -26.07 -13.09 2.88
CA ARG A 506 -26.33 -13.45 1.48
C ARG A 506 -27.81 -13.28 1.17
N LEU A 507 -28.13 -12.54 0.11
CA LEU A 507 -29.51 -12.24 -0.29
C LEU A 507 -29.63 -12.11 -1.81
N THR A 508 -30.87 -12.04 -2.31
CA THR A 508 -31.12 -11.68 -3.72
C THR A 508 -31.91 -10.38 -3.76
N ALA A 509 -31.25 -9.29 -4.11
CA ALA A 509 -31.87 -7.98 -4.18
C ALA A 509 -32.75 -7.91 -5.42
N THR A 510 -33.94 -7.33 -5.24
CA THR A 510 -34.94 -7.15 -6.29
C THR A 510 -35.33 -5.68 -6.39
N GLN A 511 -35.45 -5.18 -7.63
CA GLN A 511 -35.93 -3.83 -7.92
C GLN A 511 -36.76 -3.88 -9.21
N GLY A 512 -38.09 -3.86 -9.07
CA GLY A 512 -39.00 -4.14 -10.18
C GLY A 512 -38.89 -5.59 -10.66
N ARG A 513 -38.51 -5.80 -11.92
CA ARG A 513 -38.30 -7.13 -12.52
C ARG A 513 -36.87 -7.66 -12.34
N GLU A 514 -35.93 -6.77 -12.02
CA GLU A 514 -34.51 -7.09 -11.94
C GLU A 514 -34.20 -7.82 -10.64
N LYS A 515 -33.27 -8.77 -10.73
CA LYS A 515 -32.79 -9.57 -9.59
C LYS A 515 -31.29 -9.75 -9.69
N ILE A 516 -30.59 -9.57 -8.57
CA ILE A 516 -29.14 -9.79 -8.51
C ILE A 516 -28.74 -10.38 -7.17
N VAL A 517 -27.83 -11.36 -7.21
CA VAL A 517 -27.29 -11.99 -6.00
C VAL A 517 -26.37 -11.01 -5.29
N CYS A 518 -26.47 -10.95 -3.98
CA CYS A 518 -25.68 -10.06 -3.14
C CYS A 518 -24.96 -10.86 -2.04
N ILE A 519 -23.73 -10.47 -1.74
CA ILE A 519 -22.93 -10.99 -0.62
C ILE A 519 -22.32 -9.83 0.17
N GLY A 520 -22.57 -9.81 1.47
CA GLY A 520 -22.03 -8.82 2.41
C GLY A 520 -21.19 -9.51 3.47
N PHE A 521 -19.89 -9.23 3.50
CA PHE A 521 -19.02 -9.73 4.55
C PHE A 521 -19.19 -8.88 5.81
N ASN A 522 -19.27 -9.53 6.97
CA ASN A 522 -19.50 -8.89 8.27
C ASN A 522 -20.78 -8.04 8.36
N LEU A 523 -21.85 -8.47 7.68
CA LEU A 523 -23.18 -7.83 7.70
C LEU A 523 -24.28 -8.77 8.25
N GLY A 524 -23.91 -9.87 8.90
CA GLY A 524 -24.87 -10.86 9.43
C GLY A 524 -25.83 -10.28 10.47
N ASP A 525 -25.34 -9.34 11.28
CA ASP A 525 -26.13 -8.55 12.26
C ASP A 525 -27.22 -7.68 11.62
N LYS A 526 -27.17 -7.48 10.30
CA LYS A 526 -28.15 -6.69 9.54
C LYS A 526 -29.22 -7.52 8.86
N CYS A 527 -29.28 -8.84 9.09
CA CYS A 527 -30.26 -9.73 8.47
C CYS A 527 -31.70 -9.26 8.72
N ASP A 528 -32.01 -8.74 9.92
CA ASP A 528 -33.35 -8.26 10.28
C ASP A 528 -33.84 -7.04 9.47
N LEU A 529 -32.93 -6.33 8.79
CA LEU A 529 -33.28 -5.19 7.93
C LEU A 529 -33.93 -5.64 6.61
N ILE A 530 -33.72 -6.90 6.21
CA ILE A 530 -34.18 -7.42 4.91
C ILE A 530 -35.31 -8.45 5.04
N THR A 531 -35.68 -8.83 6.27
CA THR A 531 -36.77 -9.77 6.55
C THR A 531 -38.12 -9.22 6.13
N ASP A 532 -39.10 -10.10 5.92
CA ASP A 532 -40.49 -9.75 5.56
C ASP A 532 -40.63 -8.86 4.30
N LYS A 533 -39.65 -8.90 3.39
CA LYS A 533 -39.60 -8.06 2.19
C LYS A 533 -39.63 -6.55 2.50
N LYS A 534 -39.12 -6.16 3.67
CA LYS A 534 -38.90 -4.75 4.00
C LYS A 534 -38.04 -4.09 2.91
N PRO A 535 -38.41 -2.88 2.45
CA PRO A 535 -37.55 -2.13 1.56
C PRO A 535 -36.28 -1.72 2.29
N PHE A 536 -35.13 -1.85 1.63
CA PHE A 536 -33.83 -1.45 2.15
C PHE A 536 -33.02 -0.74 1.07
N ASN A 537 -32.05 0.05 1.50
CA ASN A 537 -31.06 0.64 0.62
C ASN A 537 -29.75 -0.12 0.75
N ALA A 538 -28.94 -0.14 -0.31
CA ALA A 538 -27.65 -0.83 -0.30
C ALA A 538 -26.55 0.01 -0.93
N VAL A 539 -25.36 -0.08 -0.35
CA VAL A 539 -24.11 0.39 -0.95
C VAL A 539 -23.24 -0.82 -1.28
N TYR A 540 -22.71 -0.86 -2.49
CA TYR A 540 -22.03 -2.05 -3.02
C TYR A 540 -21.00 -1.73 -4.11
N SER A 541 -20.08 -2.66 -4.33
CA SER A 541 -19.33 -2.77 -5.59
C SER A 541 -19.92 -3.90 -6.44
N ILE A 542 -19.85 -3.77 -7.76
CA ILE A 542 -20.24 -4.84 -8.69
C ILE A 542 -19.06 -5.80 -8.85
N ASP A 543 -19.34 -7.10 -8.80
CA ASP A 543 -18.33 -8.15 -8.83
C ASP A 543 -18.82 -9.35 -9.66
N GLU A 544 -17.93 -10.30 -9.96
CA GLU A 544 -18.25 -11.57 -10.61
C GLU A 544 -18.15 -12.74 -9.63
N ASN A 545 -19.18 -13.56 -9.63
CA ASN A 545 -19.16 -14.87 -8.99
C ASN A 545 -18.78 -15.94 -10.01
N HIS A 546 -17.68 -16.64 -9.75
CA HIS A 546 -17.20 -17.77 -10.54
C HIS A 546 -17.54 -19.07 -9.81
N TRP A 547 -18.53 -19.81 -10.31
CA TRP A 547 -19.00 -21.04 -9.67
C TRP A 547 -19.23 -22.14 -10.71
N GLN A 548 -18.55 -23.28 -10.53
CA GLN A 548 -18.67 -24.46 -11.41
C GLN A 548 -18.55 -24.13 -12.92
N GLY A 549 -17.62 -23.24 -13.26
CA GLY A 549 -17.39 -22.80 -14.65
C GLY A 549 -18.37 -21.75 -15.18
N ASN A 550 -19.39 -21.37 -14.41
CA ASN A 550 -20.31 -20.29 -14.74
C ASN A 550 -19.87 -18.97 -14.10
N VAL A 551 -19.93 -17.88 -14.88
CA VAL A 551 -19.66 -16.52 -14.43
C VAL A 551 -20.97 -15.75 -14.37
N SER A 552 -21.28 -15.18 -13.21
CA SER A 552 -22.50 -14.38 -13.01
C SER A 552 -22.17 -13.08 -12.28
N LEU A 553 -22.92 -12.01 -12.56
CA LEU A 553 -22.77 -10.76 -11.81
C LEU A 553 -23.35 -10.91 -10.41
N GLN A 554 -22.67 -10.34 -9.43
CA GLN A 554 -23.13 -10.22 -8.06
C GLN A 554 -22.84 -8.82 -7.51
N LEU A 555 -23.53 -8.43 -6.45
CA LEU A 555 -23.21 -7.23 -5.68
C LEU A 555 -22.45 -7.62 -4.41
N LYS A 556 -21.25 -7.06 -4.24
CA LYS A 556 -20.52 -7.15 -2.99
C LYS A 556 -20.94 -5.99 -2.10
N LEU A 557 -21.85 -6.27 -1.16
CA LEU A 557 -22.41 -5.29 -0.24
C LEU A 557 -21.32 -4.76 0.69
N ARG A 558 -21.31 -3.45 0.88
CA ARG A 558 -20.48 -2.73 1.86
C ARG A 558 -21.29 -2.33 3.07
N ASP A 559 -22.54 -1.94 2.86
CA ASP A 559 -23.47 -1.58 3.91
C ASP A 559 -24.94 -1.68 3.41
N ILE A 560 -25.87 -1.88 4.34
CA ILE A 560 -27.33 -1.79 4.11
C ILE A 560 -28.01 -1.02 5.23
N ARG A 561 -29.13 -0.35 4.92
CA ARG A 561 -29.95 0.39 5.87
C ARG A 561 -31.43 0.40 5.49
#